data_AF-A0A438EMV0-F1
#
_entry.id   AF-A0A438EMV0-F1
#
_cell.length_a   1.000
_cell.length_b   1.000
_cell.length_c   1.000
_cell.angle_alpha   90.00
_cell.angle_beta   90.00
_cell.angle_gamma   90.00
#
_symmetry.space_group_name_H-M   'P 1'
#
loop_
_entity.id
_entity.type
_entity.pdbx_description
1 polymer ?
#
loop_
_entity_poly.entity_id
_entity_poly.type
_entity_poly.pdbx_seq_one_letter_code
_entity_poly.pdbx_strand_id
1 'polypeptide(L)'
;MDFNSFRLNVSPNWVPPFQVNKLDMGSCHLGPSFPVWLQSQKNLQYLNFSNASISSHIPNWFWNISFNLWYLSLSHNQLQVTLVELKAMAQEHNMDMNSLDHNGTISQYDERLIVITKGQSLEYTRTLSLVVSIDLSDNNLSGEFPEE
;
A
#
# COMPACT_ATOMS: atom_id res chain seq x y z
N MET A 1 5.61 -17.51 17.42
CA MET A 1 5.95 -17.08 16.06
C MET A 1 7.41 -16.70 16.09
N ASP A 2 8.22 -17.34 15.27
CA ASP A 2 9.66 -17.14 15.28
C ASP A 2 9.98 -15.81 14.59
N PHE A 3 10.60 -14.88 15.31
CA PHE A 3 11.09 -13.65 14.73
C PHE A 3 12.24 -13.99 13.78
N ASN A 4 12.13 -13.60 12.50
CA ASN A 4 13.32 -13.58 11.67
C ASN A 4 14.25 -12.50 12.24
N SER A 5 15.47 -12.89 12.61
CA SER A 5 16.48 -11.98 13.13
C SER A 5 17.08 -11.08 12.06
N PHE A 6 16.70 -11.28 10.79
CA PHE A 6 17.18 -10.49 9.66
C PHE A 6 16.83 -9.00 9.82
N ARG A 7 17.88 -8.20 9.92
CA ARG A 7 17.84 -6.73 9.97
C ARG A 7 18.50 -6.20 8.71
N LEU A 8 17.76 -5.44 7.91
CA LEU A 8 18.33 -4.71 6.80
C LEU A 8 18.91 -3.38 7.32
N ASN A 9 20.20 -3.38 7.62
CA ASN A 9 20.89 -2.16 8.07
C ASN A 9 21.55 -1.45 6.88
N VAL A 10 20.94 -0.36 6.45
CA VAL A 10 21.40 0.45 5.30
C VAL A 10 21.52 1.90 5.72
N SER A 11 22.39 2.65 5.03
CA SER A 11 22.52 4.10 5.26
C SER A 11 21.17 4.79 5.01
N PRO A 12 20.80 5.83 5.79
CA PRO A 12 19.57 6.60 5.55
C PRO A 12 19.48 7.18 4.14
N ASN A 13 20.63 7.46 3.52
CA ASN A 13 20.74 8.00 2.16
C ASN A 13 21.04 6.91 1.11
N TRP A 14 20.90 5.64 1.47
CA TRP A 14 21.15 4.55 0.55
C TRP A 14 20.11 4.56 -0.58
N VAL A 15 20.62 4.60 -1.81
CA VAL A 15 19.84 4.39 -3.01
C VAL A 15 20.23 3.03 -3.58
N PRO A 16 19.33 2.03 -3.53
CA PRO A 16 19.58 0.72 -4.11
C PRO A 16 19.93 0.86 -5.61
N PRO A 17 21.03 0.26 -6.11
CA PRO A 17 21.41 0.33 -7.53
C PRO A 17 20.57 -0.59 -8.43
N PHE A 18 19.38 -0.99 -7.96
CA PHE A 18 18.49 -1.93 -8.61
C PHE A 18 17.03 -1.51 -8.44
N GLN A 19 16.17 -2.06 -9.28
CA GLN A 19 14.74 -1.91 -9.23
C GLN A 19 14.11 -3.27 -8.96
N VAL A 20 13.28 -3.37 -7.93
CA VAL A 20 12.55 -4.61 -7.62
C VAL A 20 11.13 -4.54 -8.16
N ASN A 21 10.61 -5.68 -8.60
CA ASN A 21 9.20 -5.83 -8.97
C ASN A 21 8.40 -6.47 -7.83
N LYS A 22 9.00 -7.45 -7.15
CA LYS A 22 8.42 -8.11 -5.98
C LYS A 22 9.39 -8.04 -4.83
N LEU A 23 8.93 -7.53 -3.70
CA LEU A 23 9.72 -7.39 -2.49
C LEU A 23 8.97 -8.04 -1.33
N ASP A 24 9.48 -9.19 -0.89
CA ASP A 24 9.01 -9.86 0.31
C ASP A 24 10.06 -9.72 1.41
N MET A 25 9.71 -8.98 2.45
CA MET A 25 10.49 -8.85 3.67
C MET A 25 9.59 -9.06 4.89
N GLY A 26 8.59 -9.92 4.76
CA GLY A 26 7.75 -10.34 5.88
C GLY A 26 8.60 -10.88 7.04
N SER A 27 8.23 -10.50 8.26
CA SER A 27 8.94 -10.84 9.50
C SER A 27 10.40 -10.34 9.60
N CYS A 28 10.86 -9.48 8.69
CA CYS A 28 12.18 -8.84 8.80
C CYS A 28 12.10 -7.57 9.64
N HIS A 29 13.14 -7.27 10.42
CA HIS A 29 13.19 -6.03 11.20
C HIS A 29 13.57 -4.84 10.32
N LEU A 30 12.56 -4.10 9.85
CA LEU A 30 12.71 -2.90 9.01
C LEU A 30 12.49 -1.59 9.79
N GLY A 31 11.63 -1.64 10.80
CA GLY A 31 11.28 -0.47 11.60
C GLY A 31 12.34 -0.03 12.62
N PRO A 32 12.05 1.02 13.39
CA PRO A 32 10.70 1.59 13.60
C PRO A 32 10.21 2.51 12.46
N SER A 33 11.10 3.04 11.63
CA SER A 33 10.74 3.98 10.55
C SER A 33 10.36 3.26 9.25
N PHE A 34 9.47 3.87 8.47
CA PHE A 34 9.17 3.40 7.12
C PHE A 34 10.42 3.51 6.22
N PRO A 35 10.79 2.46 5.45
CA PRO A 35 12.06 2.47 4.73
C PRO A 35 12.11 3.48 3.58
N VAL A 36 12.93 4.54 3.73
CA VAL A 36 13.03 5.65 2.75
C VAL A 36 13.61 5.20 1.41
N TRP A 37 14.52 4.22 1.40
CA TRP A 37 15.11 3.70 0.17
C TRP A 37 14.07 3.10 -0.79
N LEU A 38 12.87 2.72 -0.29
CA LEU A 38 11.77 2.23 -1.12
C LEU A 38 11.27 3.30 -2.11
N GLN A 39 11.43 4.59 -1.80
CA GLN A 39 11.04 5.70 -2.67
C GLN A 39 11.70 5.63 -4.07
N SER A 40 12.87 5.00 -4.16
CA SER A 40 13.61 4.78 -5.39
C SER A 40 13.07 3.62 -6.26
N GLN A 41 12.19 2.77 -5.73
CA GLN A 41 11.70 1.55 -6.39
C GLN A 41 10.43 1.86 -7.20
N LYS A 42 10.60 2.24 -8.46
CA LYS A 42 9.49 2.69 -9.34
C LYS A 42 8.72 1.56 -10.03
N ASN A 43 9.32 0.37 -10.10
CA ASN A 43 8.73 -0.79 -10.76
C ASN A 43 8.07 -1.77 -9.77
N LEU A 44 7.78 -1.31 -8.54
CA LEU A 44 7.27 -2.14 -7.48
C LEU A 44 5.82 -2.54 -7.78
N GLN A 45 5.54 -3.85 -7.72
CA GLN A 45 4.25 -4.46 -8.02
C GLN A 45 3.74 -5.34 -6.88
N TYR A 46 4.64 -5.90 -6.06
CA TYR A 46 4.30 -6.69 -4.88
C TYR A 46 5.15 -6.22 -3.71
N LEU A 47 4.50 -5.91 -2.59
CA LEU A 47 5.16 -5.50 -1.36
C LEU A 47 4.61 -6.26 -0.16
N ASN A 48 5.47 -6.99 0.55
CA ASN A 48 5.15 -7.60 1.84
C ASN A 48 6.13 -7.11 2.91
N PHE A 49 5.67 -6.21 3.77
CA PHE A 49 6.35 -5.78 5.01
C PHE A 49 5.53 -6.20 6.24
N SER A 50 4.80 -7.32 6.18
CA SER A 50 4.11 -7.84 7.36
C SER A 50 5.08 -8.14 8.50
N ASN A 51 4.67 -7.88 9.74
CA ASN A 51 5.46 -8.17 10.94
C ASN A 51 6.88 -7.55 10.91
N ALA A 52 7.00 -6.32 10.41
CA ALA A 52 8.30 -5.69 10.16
C ALA A 52 8.78 -4.71 11.24
N SER A 53 8.08 -4.67 12.38
CA SER A 53 8.33 -3.77 13.51
C SER A 53 8.25 -2.28 13.16
N ILE A 54 7.50 -1.91 12.12
CA ILE A 54 7.32 -0.51 11.69
C ILE A 54 6.29 0.15 12.60
N SER A 55 6.60 1.32 13.15
CA SER A 55 5.74 2.06 14.07
C SER A 55 5.57 3.54 13.70
N SER A 56 6.11 3.96 12.56
CA SER A 56 5.90 5.30 12.00
C SER A 56 4.59 5.38 11.19
N HIS A 57 4.24 6.59 10.74
CA HIS A 57 3.22 6.79 9.71
C HIS A 57 3.71 6.30 8.35
N ILE A 58 2.78 6.07 7.42
CA ILE A 58 3.10 5.84 6.00
C ILE A 58 3.38 7.20 5.35
N PRO A 59 4.57 7.45 4.79
CA PRO A 59 4.85 8.74 4.15
C PRO A 59 4.00 8.97 2.90
N ASN A 60 3.56 10.20 2.65
CA ASN A 60 2.74 10.53 1.48
C ASN A 60 3.35 10.09 0.15
N TRP A 61 4.68 10.17 0.00
CA TRP A 61 5.39 9.74 -1.22
C TRP A 61 5.20 8.25 -1.55
N PHE A 62 4.83 7.43 -0.56
CA PHE A 62 4.60 6.00 -0.76
C PHE A 62 3.43 5.77 -1.72
N TRP A 63 2.38 6.58 -1.62
CA TRP A 63 1.22 6.48 -2.48
C TRP A 63 1.60 6.75 -3.95
N ASN A 64 2.49 7.73 -4.18
CA ASN A 64 3.01 8.06 -5.51
C ASN A 64 3.81 6.95 -6.20
N ILE A 65 4.34 5.98 -5.44
CA ILE A 65 5.07 4.83 -6.01
C ILE A 65 4.26 3.54 -5.96
N SER A 66 3.11 3.56 -5.30
CA SER A 66 2.23 2.40 -5.13
C SER A 66 1.32 2.19 -6.33
N PHE A 67 1.43 3.03 -7.37
CA PHE A 67 0.50 3.07 -8.49
C PHE A 67 0.45 1.77 -9.32
N ASN A 68 1.47 0.90 -9.21
CA ASN A 68 1.55 -0.38 -9.91
C ASN A 68 1.40 -1.61 -8.99
N LEU A 69 1.15 -1.42 -7.70
CA LEU A 69 1.04 -2.53 -6.76
C LEU A 69 -0.22 -3.34 -7.09
N TRP A 70 -0.10 -4.66 -7.19
CA TRP A 70 -1.24 -5.59 -7.15
C TRP A 70 -1.37 -6.27 -5.77
N TYR A 71 -0.36 -6.12 -4.91
CA TYR A 71 -0.38 -6.63 -3.54
C TYR A 71 0.41 -5.74 -2.60
N LEU A 72 -0.20 -5.41 -1.46
CA LEU A 72 0.39 -4.68 -0.36
C LEU A 72 0.01 -5.33 0.96
N SER A 73 0.98 -5.87 1.68
CA SER A 73 0.79 -6.25 3.08
C SER A 73 1.70 -5.44 3.98
N LEU A 74 1.09 -4.72 4.91
CA LEU A 74 1.74 -4.04 6.02
C LEU A 74 1.23 -4.58 7.37
N SER A 75 0.65 -5.78 7.39
CA SER A 75 -0.01 -6.32 8.58
C SER A 75 0.94 -6.60 9.74
N HIS A 76 0.40 -6.74 10.95
CA HIS A 76 1.17 -7.02 12.16
C HIS A 76 2.29 -5.99 12.42
N ASN A 77 2.02 -4.71 12.17
CA ASN A 77 2.91 -3.61 12.51
C ASN A 77 2.24 -2.70 13.56
N GLN A 78 2.86 -1.57 13.85
CA GLN A 78 2.34 -0.57 14.78
C GLN A 78 2.05 0.74 14.04
N LEU A 79 1.69 0.63 12.76
CA LEU A 79 1.43 1.79 11.90
C LEU A 79 0.22 2.56 12.42
N GLN A 80 0.36 3.88 12.44
CA GLN A 80 -0.77 4.80 12.56
C GLN A 80 -1.23 5.10 11.14
N VAL A 81 -2.31 4.45 10.72
CA VAL A 81 -2.90 4.63 9.38
C VAL A 81 -4.23 5.33 9.53
N THR A 82 -4.40 6.40 8.76
CA THR A 82 -5.67 7.11 8.61
C THR A 82 -6.32 6.74 7.29
N LEU A 83 -7.64 6.72 7.27
CA LEU A 83 -8.37 6.33 6.06
C LEU A 83 -8.31 7.39 4.95
N VAL A 84 -7.94 8.64 5.28
CA VAL A 84 -7.63 9.70 4.30
C VAL A 84 -6.44 9.31 3.43
N GLU A 85 -5.46 8.59 3.98
CA GLU A 85 -4.29 8.12 3.23
C GLU A 85 -4.67 7.03 2.20
N LEU A 86 -5.72 6.24 2.47
CA LEU A 86 -6.24 5.26 1.50
C LEU A 86 -6.95 5.93 0.32
N LYS A 87 -7.65 7.06 0.55
CA LYS A 87 -8.24 7.86 -0.54
C LYS A 87 -7.17 8.40 -1.51
N ALA A 88 -6.01 8.80 -0.98
CA ALA A 88 -4.92 9.33 -1.81
C ALA A 88 -4.40 8.28 -2.82
N MET A 89 -4.29 7.01 -2.40
CA MET A 89 -3.93 5.91 -3.28
C MET A 89 -4.90 5.77 -4.47
N ALA A 90 -6.21 5.86 -4.22
CA ALA A 90 -7.23 5.71 -5.26
C ALA A 90 -7.28 6.92 -6.23
N GLN A 91 -7.03 8.14 -5.75
CA GLN A 91 -7.04 9.33 -6.59
C GLN A 91 -5.86 9.38 -7.58
N GLU A 92 -4.68 8.91 -7.20
CA GLU A 92 -3.50 8.91 -8.09
C GLU A 92 -3.62 7.87 -9.21
N HIS A 93 -4.27 6.73 -8.96
CA HIS A 93 -4.59 5.74 -9.99
C HIS A 93 -5.59 6.24 -11.06
N ASN A 94 -6.53 7.11 -10.69
CA ASN A 94 -7.54 7.64 -11.61
C ASN A 94 -6.95 8.58 -12.69
N MET A 95 -5.68 9.00 -12.57
CA MET A 95 -5.03 9.86 -13.56
C MET A 95 -4.53 9.11 -14.81
N ASP A 96 -4.40 7.77 -14.77
CA ASP A 96 -3.85 6.98 -15.90
C ASP A 96 -4.89 6.11 -16.64
N MET A 97 -6.08 5.87 -16.08
CA MET A 97 -7.12 5.08 -16.76
C MET A 97 -7.69 5.79 -18.01
N ASN A 98 -7.57 7.12 -18.10
CA ASN A 98 -7.95 7.88 -19.30
C ASN A 98 -6.89 7.79 -20.42
N SER A 99 -5.69 7.25 -20.15
CA SER A 99 -4.60 7.14 -21.13
C SER A 99 -4.59 5.80 -21.89
N LEU A 100 -5.41 4.83 -21.49
CA LEU A 100 -5.52 3.53 -22.16
C LEU A 100 -6.51 3.53 -23.35
N ASP A 101 -6.90 4.73 -23.83
CA ASP A 101 -7.71 4.96 -25.03
C ASP A 101 -6.92 4.70 -26.34
N HIS A 102 -6.36 3.50 -26.48
CA HIS A 102 -5.98 2.96 -27.79
C HIS A 102 -6.63 1.58 -27.97
N ASN A 103 -7.71 1.59 -28.75
CA ASN A 103 -8.55 0.46 -29.19
C ASN A 103 -9.54 -0.12 -28.18
N GLY A 104 -10.68 0.58 -28.07
CA GLY A 104 -11.99 -0.02 -28.35
C GLY A 104 -12.43 -1.21 -27.50
N THR A 105 -13.41 -0.94 -26.62
CA THR A 105 -14.19 -1.88 -25.80
C THR A 105 -13.48 -2.44 -24.56
N ILE A 106 -13.36 -1.61 -23.53
CA ILE A 106 -13.38 -2.10 -22.15
C ILE A 106 -14.80 -1.85 -21.64
N SER A 107 -15.52 -2.93 -21.31
CA SER A 107 -16.75 -2.85 -20.53
C SER A 107 -16.46 -2.03 -19.28
N GLN A 108 -17.23 -0.99 -18.99
CA GLN A 108 -17.18 -0.29 -17.69
C GLN A 108 -17.27 -1.37 -16.59
N TYR A 109 -16.14 -1.66 -15.95
CA TYR A 109 -16.11 -2.56 -14.81
C TYR A 109 -16.73 -1.79 -13.64
N ASP A 110 -17.93 -2.19 -13.25
CA ASP A 110 -18.63 -1.70 -12.06
C ASP A 110 -18.02 -2.40 -10.84
N GLU A 111 -16.89 -1.89 -10.38
CA GLU A 111 -16.18 -2.43 -9.21
C GLU A 111 -16.84 -1.88 -7.93
N ARG A 112 -17.29 -2.80 -7.06
CA ARG A 112 -17.92 -2.49 -5.77
C ARG A 112 -17.14 -3.12 -4.63
N LEU A 113 -16.65 -2.31 -3.69
CA LEU A 113 -16.03 -2.78 -2.45
C LEU A 113 -16.94 -2.48 -1.27
N ILE A 114 -17.27 -3.52 -0.51
CA ILE A 114 -18.03 -3.40 0.74
C ILE A 114 -17.04 -3.53 1.89
N VAL A 115 -16.82 -2.43 2.61
CA VAL A 115 -16.00 -2.41 3.82
C VAL A 115 -16.91 -2.59 5.03
N ILE A 116 -16.66 -3.64 5.80
CA ILE A 116 -17.38 -3.90 7.06
C ILE A 116 -16.42 -3.63 8.22
N THR A 117 -16.73 -2.61 9.00
CA THR A 117 -15.90 -2.19 10.14
C THR A 117 -16.78 -1.61 11.24
N LYS A 118 -16.45 -1.89 12.51
CA LYS A 118 -17.21 -1.38 13.68
C LYS A 118 -18.74 -1.59 13.59
N GLY A 119 -19.19 -2.66 12.92
CA GLY A 119 -20.62 -2.96 12.70
C GLY A 119 -21.31 -2.13 11.61
N GLN A 120 -20.57 -1.32 10.86
CA GLN A 120 -21.05 -0.53 9.73
C GLN A 120 -20.57 -1.14 8.41
N SER A 121 -21.42 -1.04 7.39
CA SER A 121 -21.12 -1.44 6.00
C SER A 121 -21.05 -0.20 5.14
N LEU A 122 -19.95 -0.04 4.40
CA LEU A 122 -19.73 1.08 3.49
C LEU A 122 -19.40 0.56 2.11
N GLU A 123 -20.09 1.09 1.11
CA GLU A 123 -19.95 0.70 -0.29
C GLU A 123 -19.13 1.75 -1.04
N TYR A 124 -18.12 1.29 -1.76
CA TYR A 124 -17.25 2.10 -2.61
C TYR A 124 -17.46 1.67 -4.07
N THR A 125 -17.82 2.63 -4.93
CA THR A 125 -18.25 2.44 -6.33
C THR A 125 -17.34 3.10 -7.37
N ARG A 126 -16.47 4.05 -6.96
CA ARG A 126 -15.58 4.80 -7.88
C ARG A 126 -14.09 4.73 -7.53
N THR A 127 -13.77 3.94 -6.52
CA THR A 127 -12.43 3.92 -5.90
C THR A 127 -11.53 2.82 -6.45
N LEU A 128 -12.06 1.95 -7.33
CA LEU A 128 -11.37 0.73 -7.72
C LEU A 128 -11.00 0.78 -9.21
N SER A 129 -9.76 1.18 -9.47
CA SER A 129 -8.91 0.44 -10.41
C SER A 129 -7.99 -0.52 -9.61
N LEU A 130 -8.36 -0.83 -8.37
CA LEU A 130 -7.54 -1.48 -7.37
C LEU A 130 -7.71 -3.00 -7.47
N VAL A 131 -7.01 -3.64 -8.40
CA VAL A 131 -6.63 -5.06 -8.22
C VAL A 131 -5.48 -5.14 -7.21
N VAL A 132 -5.59 -4.40 -6.10
CA VAL A 132 -4.60 -4.38 -5.02
C VAL A 132 -5.20 -5.15 -3.86
N SER A 133 -4.68 -6.35 -3.61
CA SER A 133 -4.93 -7.02 -2.34
C SER A 133 -4.17 -6.26 -1.26
N ILE A 134 -4.89 -5.49 -0.43
CA ILE A 134 -4.33 -4.68 0.65
C ILE A 134 -4.63 -5.36 1.99
N ASP A 135 -3.57 -5.66 2.74
CA ASP A 135 -3.65 -6.19 4.10
C ASP A 135 -2.99 -5.21 5.09
N LEU A 136 -3.84 -4.55 5.87
CA LEU A 136 -3.45 -3.65 6.96
C LEU A 136 -3.83 -4.22 8.34
N SER A 137 -4.20 -5.50 8.43
CA SER A 137 -4.62 -6.13 9.68
C SER A 137 -3.56 -6.00 10.78
N ASP A 138 -3.99 -6.01 12.04
CA ASP A 138 -3.08 -5.89 13.19
C ASP A 138 -2.15 -4.65 13.11
N ASN A 139 -2.75 -3.49 12.83
CA ASN A 139 -2.15 -2.15 12.97
C ASN A 139 -3.07 -1.24 13.81
N ASN A 140 -2.66 0.01 14.03
CA ASN A 140 -3.47 1.00 14.75
C ASN A 140 -4.26 1.89 13.78
N LEU A 141 -5.30 1.32 13.15
CA LEU A 141 -6.17 2.05 12.22
C LEU A 141 -7.06 3.03 12.98
N SER A 142 -7.10 4.28 12.53
CA SER A 142 -7.92 5.33 13.12
C SER A 142 -8.56 6.22 12.05
N GLY A 143 -9.49 7.07 12.49
CA GLY A 143 -10.29 7.92 11.61
C GLY A 143 -11.57 7.24 11.12
N GLU A 144 -12.28 7.97 10.28
CA GLU A 144 -13.54 7.54 9.68
C GLU A 144 -13.35 7.07 8.25
N PHE A 145 -14.15 6.06 7.93
CA PHE A 145 -14.74 5.87 6.62
C PHE A 145 -14.67 7.06 5.67
N PRO A 146 -13.81 7.12 4.65
CA PRO A 146 -13.87 8.25 3.76
C PRO A 146 -15.17 8.13 2.97
N GLU A 147 -16.13 9.04 3.16
CA GLU A 147 -17.36 9.08 2.34
C GLU A 147 -16.99 9.39 0.88
N GLU A 148 -17.61 8.71 -0.09
CA GLU A 148 -17.38 8.97 -1.52
C GLU A 148 -17.80 10.39 -1.94
#